data_AF-Q1QJR0-F1
#
_entry.id   AF-Q1QJR0-F1
#
_cell.length_a   1.000
_cell.length_b   1.000
_cell.length_c   1.000
_cell.angle_alpha   90.00
_cell.angle_beta   90.00
_cell.angle_gamma   90.00
#
_symmetry.space_group_name_H-M   'P 1'
#
loop_
_entity.id
_entity.type
_entity.pdbx_description
1 polymer ?
#
loop_
_entity_poly.entity_id
_entity_poly.type
_entity_poly.pdbx_seq_one_letter_code
_entity_poly.pdbx_strand_id
1 'polypeptide(L)'
;MVDRSPGFFDFDDRLAELSAKGDDLERVKALVDFDMFRPALEAAVPRADRSKGGRPAFDHVLMFKVLILQAMRALSDERTEFLIKDRLSFMRFLGLGLADSVPDANTIWTFREMLKKAEAIDALFRPFDEALRSEGFLAMSGQIVDATIVAAPRQRNTIAEKMTIKESQTGRLG
;
A
#
# COMPACT_ATOMS: atom_id res chain seq x y z
N MET A 1 22.72 27.63 -14.80
CA MET A 1 22.09 26.30 -14.88
C MET A 1 21.73 26.08 -16.33
N VAL A 2 22.26 25.03 -16.96
CA VAL A 2 21.81 24.63 -18.30
C VAL A 2 20.44 23.99 -18.13
N ASP A 3 19.43 24.54 -18.82
CA ASP A 3 18.10 23.96 -18.89
C ASP A 3 18.21 22.65 -19.69
N ARG A 4 18.35 21.53 -18.98
CA ARG A 4 18.23 20.19 -19.57
C ARG A 4 16.79 19.77 -19.36
N SER A 5 16.02 19.74 -20.44
CA SER A 5 14.75 19.02 -20.44
C SER A 5 15.05 17.52 -20.26
N PRO A 6 14.28 16.81 -19.42
CA PRO A 6 14.44 15.37 -19.27
C PRO A 6 14.23 14.67 -20.62
N GLY A 7 15.15 13.76 -20.95
CA GLY A 7 15.07 12.90 -22.11
C GLY A 7 13.95 11.88 -21.96
N PHE A 8 13.47 11.35 -23.08
CA PHE A 8 12.36 10.38 -23.11
C PHE A 8 12.66 9.09 -22.30
N PHE A 9 13.95 8.71 -22.20
CA PHE A 9 14.39 7.48 -21.52
C PHE A 9 14.97 7.71 -20.13
N ASP A 10 15.07 8.96 -19.64
CA ASP A 10 15.73 9.28 -18.37
C ASP A 10 15.11 8.54 -17.16
N PHE A 11 13.81 8.22 -17.25
CA PHE A 11 13.10 7.45 -16.25
C PHE A 11 13.51 5.97 -16.26
N ASP A 12 13.55 5.36 -17.44
CA ASP A 12 13.93 3.96 -17.62
C ASP A 12 15.41 3.74 -17.24
N ASP A 13 16.29 4.67 -17.62
CA ASP A 13 17.70 4.66 -17.25
C ASP A 13 17.86 4.68 -15.71
N ARG A 14 17.08 5.53 -15.02
CA ARG A 14 17.13 5.61 -13.56
C ARG A 14 16.58 4.36 -12.87
N LEU A 15 15.57 3.71 -13.46
CA LEU A 15 15.08 2.42 -12.98
C LEU A 15 16.11 1.30 -13.21
N ALA A 16 16.80 1.29 -14.36
CA ALA A 16 17.86 0.34 -14.66
C ALA A 16 19.03 0.47 -13.67
N GLU A 17 19.43 1.70 -13.31
CA GLU A 17 20.42 1.93 -12.26
C GLU A 17 20.00 1.38 -10.89
N LEU A 18 18.72 1.48 -10.54
CA LEU A 18 18.19 0.91 -9.28
C LEU A 18 18.23 -0.62 -9.31
N SER A 19 17.85 -1.23 -10.43
CA SER A 19 17.94 -2.69 -10.63
C SER A 19 19.38 -3.18 -10.50
N ALA A 20 20.34 -2.48 -11.11
CA ALA A 20 21.76 -2.83 -11.01
C ALA A 20 22.32 -2.80 -9.58
N LYS A 21 21.69 -2.00 -8.68
CA LYS A 21 22.05 -1.91 -7.26
C LYS A 21 21.32 -2.91 -6.37
N GLY A 22 20.43 -3.73 -6.92
CA GLY A 22 19.66 -4.74 -6.19
C GLY A 22 18.37 -4.21 -5.60
N ASP A 23 17.37 -3.92 -6.44
CA ASP A 23 16.03 -3.58 -5.98
C ASP A 23 15.26 -4.81 -5.50
N ASP A 24 15.17 -4.97 -4.17
CA ASP A 24 14.42 -6.06 -3.54
C ASP A 24 12.96 -6.12 -3.96
N LEU A 25 12.32 -4.98 -4.25
CA LEU A 25 10.92 -4.95 -4.67
C LEU A 25 10.73 -5.55 -6.06
N GLU A 26 11.71 -5.38 -6.95
CA GLU A 26 11.70 -6.01 -8.26
C GLU A 26 11.78 -7.54 -8.14
N ARG A 27 12.62 -8.04 -7.22
CA ARG A 27 12.72 -9.47 -6.93
C ARG A 27 11.40 -10.04 -6.39
N VAL A 28 10.80 -9.37 -5.40
CA VAL A 28 9.48 -9.77 -4.86
C VAL A 28 8.42 -9.76 -5.97
N LYS A 29 8.42 -8.74 -6.84
CA LYS A 29 7.49 -8.63 -7.97
C LYS A 29 7.64 -9.80 -8.96
N ALA A 30 8.87 -10.24 -9.21
CA ALA A 30 9.15 -11.34 -10.13
C ALA A 30 8.81 -12.72 -9.53
N LEU A 31 8.89 -12.83 -8.21
CA LEU A 31 8.76 -14.08 -7.47
C LEU A 31 7.31 -14.47 -7.19
N VAL A 32 6.44 -13.49 -6.98
CA VAL A 32 5.05 -13.70 -6.61
C VAL A 32 4.14 -13.36 -7.79
N ASP A 33 3.35 -14.33 -8.24
CA ASP A 33 2.21 -14.05 -9.11
C ASP A 33 1.08 -13.42 -8.28
N PHE A 34 1.01 -12.09 -8.30
CA PHE A 34 0.06 -11.36 -7.49
C PHE A 34 -1.41 -11.52 -7.95
N ASP A 35 -1.67 -11.95 -9.19
CA ASP A 35 -3.04 -12.16 -9.64
C ASP A 35 -3.68 -13.41 -9.00
N MET A 36 -2.88 -14.33 -8.44
CA MET A 36 -3.40 -15.47 -7.68
C MET A 36 -4.25 -15.04 -6.45
N PHE A 37 -4.01 -13.84 -5.90
CA PHE A 37 -4.74 -13.31 -4.75
C PHE A 37 -6.07 -12.65 -5.13
N ARG A 38 -6.27 -12.34 -6.42
CA ARG A 38 -7.44 -11.58 -6.90
C ARG A 38 -8.77 -12.20 -6.47
N PRO A 39 -9.02 -13.52 -6.60
CA PRO A 39 -10.29 -14.09 -6.18
C PRO A 39 -10.58 -13.90 -4.68
N ALA A 40 -9.56 -14.06 -3.83
CA ALA A 40 -9.70 -13.87 -2.39
C ALA A 40 -9.92 -12.38 -2.03
N LEU A 41 -9.23 -11.47 -2.72
CA LEU A 41 -9.39 -10.03 -2.53
C LEU A 41 -10.78 -9.55 -2.94
N GLU A 42 -11.30 -10.01 -4.08
CA GLU A 42 -12.63 -9.62 -4.57
C GLU A 42 -13.76 -10.22 -3.73
N ALA A 43 -13.56 -11.42 -3.17
CA ALA A 43 -14.48 -12.00 -2.19
C ALA A 43 -14.51 -11.21 -0.87
N ALA A 44 -13.34 -10.77 -0.39
CA ALA A 44 -13.22 -10.04 0.88
C ALA A 44 -13.64 -8.56 0.77
N VAL A 45 -13.40 -7.93 -0.38
CA VAL A 45 -13.74 -6.52 -0.65
C VAL A 45 -14.59 -6.44 -1.93
N PRO A 46 -15.89 -6.73 -1.87
CA PRO A 46 -16.76 -6.63 -3.03
C PRO A 46 -16.80 -5.19 -3.56
N ARG A 47 -16.70 -5.03 -4.88
CA ARG A 47 -16.83 -3.70 -5.49
C ARG A 47 -18.23 -3.14 -5.23
N ALA A 48 -18.29 -1.88 -4.82
CA ALA A 48 -19.55 -1.16 -4.74
C ALA A 48 -20.20 -1.07 -6.13
N ASP A 49 -21.54 -1.09 -6.13
CA ASP A 49 -22.33 -0.99 -7.35
C ASP A 49 -21.96 0.28 -8.14
N ARG A 50 -21.50 0.09 -9.37
CA ARG A 50 -21.01 1.16 -10.26
C ARG A 50 -22.13 2.10 -10.71
N SER A 51 -23.39 1.74 -10.45
CA SER A 51 -24.58 2.54 -10.75
C SER A 51 -24.60 3.90 -10.06
N LYS A 52 -23.87 4.09 -8.94
CA LYS A 52 -23.89 5.32 -8.15
C LYS A 52 -22.95 6.43 -8.63
N GLY A 53 -22.18 6.19 -9.70
CA GLY A 53 -21.20 7.14 -10.22
C GLY A 53 -20.00 7.37 -9.27
N GLY A 54 -18.84 7.69 -9.83
CA GLY A 54 -17.60 7.93 -9.07
C GLY A 54 -16.35 7.49 -9.82
N ARG A 55 -15.18 7.92 -9.33
CA ARG A 55 -13.90 7.42 -9.82
C ARG A 55 -13.85 5.90 -9.63
N PRO A 56 -13.38 5.11 -10.62
CA PRO A 56 -13.20 3.68 -10.44
C PRO A 56 -12.34 3.41 -9.19
N ALA A 57 -12.78 2.46 -8.37
CA ALA A 57 -11.96 1.98 -7.25
C ALA A 57 -10.61 1.46 -7.78
N PHE A 58 -9.56 1.63 -6.99
CA PHE A 58 -8.25 1.07 -7.30
C PHE A 58 -8.33 -0.46 -7.49
N ASP A 59 -7.40 -0.99 -8.28
CA ASP A 59 -7.29 -2.43 -8.45
C ASP A 59 -6.96 -3.13 -7.13
N HIS A 60 -7.60 -4.25 -6.85
CA HIS A 60 -7.42 -4.99 -5.61
C HIS A 60 -6.00 -5.50 -5.42
N VAL A 61 -5.37 -5.95 -6.51
CA VAL A 61 -3.99 -6.45 -6.46
C VAL A 61 -3.03 -5.30 -6.21
N LEU A 62 -3.26 -4.13 -6.82
CA LEU A 62 -2.52 -2.90 -6.49
C LEU A 62 -2.64 -2.56 -5.00
N MET A 63 -3.86 -2.55 -4.46
CA MET A 63 -4.08 -2.24 -3.05
C MET A 63 -3.42 -3.25 -2.12
N PHE A 64 -3.42 -4.54 -2.46
CA PHE A 64 -2.71 -5.57 -1.70
C PHE A 64 -1.19 -5.35 -1.73
N LYS A 65 -0.61 -5.03 -2.89
CA LYS A 65 0.81 -4.65 -3.00
C LYS A 65 1.16 -3.42 -2.14
N VAL A 66 0.25 -2.45 -2.02
CA VAL A 66 0.44 -1.30 -1.10
C VAL A 66 0.53 -1.76 0.36
N LEU A 67 -0.33 -2.70 0.79
CA LEU A 67 -0.25 -3.26 2.15
C LEU A 67 1.05 -4.03 2.39
N ILE A 68 1.54 -4.74 1.38
CA ILE A 68 2.84 -5.45 1.44
C ILE A 68 3.99 -4.45 1.56
N LEU A 69 4.03 -3.40 0.74
CA LEU A 69 5.03 -2.33 0.86
C LEU A 69 5.04 -1.74 2.27
N GLN A 70 3.85 -1.49 2.81
CA GLN A 70 3.68 -0.93 4.13
C GLN A 70 4.19 -1.86 5.23
N ALA A 71 3.93 -3.17 5.12
CA ALA A 71 4.44 -4.18 6.05
C ALA A 71 5.97 -4.31 5.97
N MET A 72 6.52 -4.46 4.77
CA MET A 72 7.97 -4.60 4.55
C MET A 72 8.81 -3.42 5.05
N ARG A 73 8.21 -2.23 5.12
CA ARG A 73 8.90 -0.99 5.48
C ARG A 73 8.38 -0.37 6.78
N ALA A 74 7.50 -1.05 7.50
CA ALA A 74 6.85 -0.59 8.73
C ALA A 74 6.29 0.85 8.62
N LEU A 75 5.54 1.13 7.55
CA LEU A 75 5.04 2.48 7.23
C LEU A 75 3.63 2.73 7.82
N SER A 76 3.32 4.00 8.10
CA SER A 76 1.94 4.45 8.29
C SER A 76 1.23 4.64 6.94
N ASP A 77 -0.09 4.77 6.93
CA ASP A 77 -0.86 5.00 5.70
C ASP A 77 -0.43 6.32 5.02
N GLU A 78 -0.26 7.41 5.80
CA GLU A 78 0.23 8.71 5.30
C GLU A 78 1.65 8.62 4.73
N ARG A 79 2.55 7.90 5.41
CA ARG A 79 3.92 7.74 4.95
C ARG A 79 3.99 6.87 3.69
N THR A 80 3.10 5.90 3.58
CA THR A 80 2.95 5.04 2.40
C THR A 80 2.50 5.87 1.20
N GLU A 81 1.45 6.69 1.33
CA GLU A 81 1.01 7.60 0.27
C GLU A 81 2.15 8.52 -0.20
N PHE A 82 2.85 9.16 0.75
CA PHE A 82 3.97 10.04 0.43
C PHE A 82 5.09 9.32 -0.33
N LEU A 83 5.51 8.14 0.16
CA LEU A 83 6.63 7.42 -0.44
C LEU A 83 6.31 6.79 -1.79
N ILE A 84 5.05 6.47 -2.08
CA ILE A 84 4.65 6.03 -3.43
C ILE A 84 4.82 7.19 -4.43
N LYS A 85 4.51 8.43 -4.03
CA LYS A 85 4.71 9.62 -4.87
C LYS A 85 6.18 10.01 -5.02
N ASP A 86 7.01 9.70 -4.02
CA ASP A 86 8.42 10.11 -3.94
C ASP A 86 9.39 9.09 -4.58
N ARG A 87 9.07 7.79 -4.51
CA ARG A 87 10.03 6.72 -4.87
C ARG A 87 9.67 5.98 -6.15
N LEU A 88 10.56 6.09 -7.13
CA LEU A 88 10.46 5.37 -8.41
C LEU A 88 10.36 3.85 -8.25
N SER A 89 11.11 3.26 -7.30
CA SER A 89 11.03 1.81 -7.03
C SER A 89 9.66 1.38 -6.50
N PHE A 90 8.98 2.23 -5.74
CA PHE A 90 7.64 1.94 -5.23
C PHE A 90 6.61 2.03 -6.36
N MET A 91 6.68 3.06 -7.20
CA MET A 91 5.84 3.17 -8.40
C MET A 91 6.02 1.97 -9.32
N ARG A 92 7.26 1.56 -9.60
CA ARG A 92 7.58 0.38 -10.41
C ARG A 92 7.03 -0.92 -9.83
N PHE A 93 7.13 -1.10 -8.51
CA PHE A 93 6.56 -2.26 -7.82
C PHE A 93 5.04 -2.35 -7.97
N LEU A 94 4.37 -1.20 -7.80
CA LEU A 94 2.92 -1.07 -7.93
C LEU A 94 2.43 -1.07 -9.37
N GLY A 95 3.32 -0.89 -10.36
CA GLY A 95 2.95 -0.79 -11.77
C GLY A 95 2.33 0.57 -12.13
N LEU A 96 2.67 1.63 -11.39
CA LEU A 96 2.19 2.99 -11.60
C LEU A 96 3.17 3.79 -12.48
N GLY A 97 2.64 4.51 -13.45
CA GLY A 97 3.33 5.57 -14.19
C GLY A 97 3.25 6.93 -13.48
N LEU A 98 4.05 7.90 -13.95
CA LEU A 98 4.14 9.24 -13.34
C LEU A 98 2.82 10.03 -13.32
N ALA A 99 1.93 9.74 -14.27
CA ALA A 99 0.63 10.39 -14.38
C ALA A 99 -0.50 9.63 -13.65
N ASP A 100 -0.22 8.42 -13.15
CA ASP A 100 -1.22 7.63 -12.47
C ASP A 100 -1.52 8.16 -11.07
N SER A 101 -2.74 7.97 -10.61
CA SER A 101 -3.10 8.29 -9.24
C SER A 101 -2.53 7.30 -8.24
N VAL A 102 -2.18 7.84 -7.08
CA VAL A 102 -1.76 7.07 -5.91
C VAL A 102 -2.92 6.96 -4.92
N PRO A 103 -3.16 5.79 -4.30
CA PRO A 103 -4.11 5.67 -3.20
C PRO A 103 -3.72 6.58 -2.04
N ASP A 104 -4.65 7.40 -1.58
CA ASP A 104 -4.43 8.24 -0.40
C ASP A 104 -4.48 7.42 0.89
N ALA A 105 -4.01 8.00 1.99
CA ALA A 105 -3.96 7.34 3.30
C ALA A 105 -5.34 6.77 3.73
N ASN A 106 -6.43 7.50 3.46
CA ASN A 106 -7.79 7.06 3.81
C ASN A 106 -8.24 5.86 2.97
N THR A 107 -7.86 5.82 1.70
CA THR A 107 -8.13 4.70 0.78
C THR A 107 -7.40 3.43 1.24
N ILE A 108 -6.13 3.57 1.63
CA ILE A 108 -5.32 2.46 2.18
C ILE A 108 -5.96 1.93 3.47
N TRP A 109 -6.30 2.85 4.39
CA TRP A 109 -6.96 2.50 5.65
C TRP A 109 -8.29 1.76 5.43
N THR A 110 -9.15 2.31 4.57
CA THR A 110 -10.49 1.73 4.28
C THR A 110 -10.36 0.32 3.71
N PHE A 111 -9.43 0.13 2.78
CA PHE A 111 -9.17 -1.18 2.20
C PHE A 111 -8.72 -2.20 3.25
N ARG A 112 -7.78 -1.81 4.12
CA ARG A 112 -7.31 -2.66 5.22
C ARG A 112 -8.45 -3.02 6.18
N GLU A 113 -9.30 -2.06 6.53
CA GLU A 113 -10.43 -2.31 7.44
C GLU A 113 -11.47 -3.25 6.82
N MET A 114 -11.70 -3.18 5.51
CA MET A 114 -12.57 -4.14 4.82
C MET A 114 -12.00 -5.56 4.88
N LEU A 115 -10.70 -5.73 4.64
CA LEU A 115 -10.04 -7.03 4.76
C LEU A 115 -10.06 -7.58 6.19
N LYS A 116 -9.90 -6.72 7.21
CA LYS A 116 -10.02 -7.13 8.62
C LYS A 116 -11.42 -7.62 8.95
N LYS A 117 -12.45 -6.88 8.52
CA LYS A 117 -13.85 -7.26 8.75
C LYS A 117 -14.22 -8.58 8.07
N ALA A 118 -13.58 -8.88 6.95
CA ALA A 118 -13.73 -10.14 6.24
C ALA A 118 -12.80 -11.26 6.76
N GLU A 119 -12.02 -11.01 7.81
CA GLU A 119 -11.02 -11.95 8.37
C GLU A 119 -10.04 -12.49 7.31
N ALA A 120 -9.77 -11.71 6.27
CA ALA A 120 -9.05 -12.14 5.08
C ALA A 120 -7.53 -11.86 5.13
N ILE A 121 -7.06 -11.05 6.10
CA ILE A 121 -5.64 -10.65 6.17
C ILE A 121 -4.73 -11.87 6.25
N ASP A 122 -4.94 -12.77 7.20
CA ASP A 122 -4.09 -13.95 7.37
C ASP A 122 -4.16 -14.90 6.17
N ALA A 123 -5.34 -15.05 5.58
CA ALA A 123 -5.56 -15.88 4.40
C ALA A 123 -4.83 -15.34 3.15
N LEU A 124 -4.59 -14.04 3.08
CA LEU A 124 -3.83 -13.39 2.00
C LEU A 124 -2.32 -13.38 2.30
N PHE A 125 -1.92 -13.04 3.53
CA PHE A 125 -0.49 -12.91 3.86
C PHE A 125 0.22 -14.24 4.06
N ARG A 126 -0.47 -15.30 4.47
CA ARG A 126 0.13 -16.64 4.60
C ARG A 126 0.68 -17.19 3.27
N PRO A 127 -0.09 -17.29 2.17
CA PRO A 127 0.46 -17.76 0.90
C PRO A 127 1.54 -16.84 0.32
N PHE A 128 1.46 -15.54 0.58
CA PHE A 128 2.53 -14.59 0.23
C PHE A 128 3.83 -14.90 1.00
N ASP A 129 3.73 -15.14 2.30
CA ASP A 129 4.86 -15.51 3.14
C ASP A 129 5.49 -16.86 2.72
N GLU A 130 4.66 -17.85 2.42
CA GLU A 130 5.10 -19.16 1.91
C GLU A 130 5.86 -19.02 0.59
N ALA A 131 5.39 -18.18 -0.33
CA ALA A 131 6.09 -17.90 -1.58
C ALA A 131 7.49 -17.32 -1.32
N LEU A 132 7.60 -16.32 -0.43
CA LEU A 132 8.89 -15.73 -0.07
C LEU A 132 9.85 -16.75 0.58
N ARG A 133 9.34 -17.61 1.48
CA ARG A 133 10.16 -18.64 2.14
C ARG A 133 10.67 -19.69 1.16
N SER A 134 9.84 -20.12 0.23
CA SER A 134 10.19 -21.17 -0.74
C SER A 134 11.40 -20.81 -1.62
N GLU A 135 11.63 -19.52 -1.79
CA GLU A 135 12.67 -18.95 -2.65
C GLU A 135 13.84 -18.33 -1.83
N GLY A 136 13.91 -18.61 -0.52
CA GLY A 136 15.04 -18.22 0.33
C GLY A 136 14.98 -16.80 0.93
N PHE A 137 13.86 -16.08 0.81
CA PHE A 137 13.69 -14.72 1.37
C PHE A 137 13.24 -14.74 2.85
N LEU A 138 13.91 -15.54 3.68
CA LEU A 138 13.52 -15.78 5.08
C LEU A 138 13.53 -14.52 5.96
N ALA A 139 14.50 -13.61 5.77
CA ALA A 139 14.57 -12.37 6.54
C ALA A 139 13.39 -11.43 6.25
N MET A 140 12.95 -11.38 4.98
CA MET A 140 11.84 -10.54 4.54
C MET A 140 10.49 -11.14 4.98
N SER A 141 10.37 -12.47 4.89
CA SER A 141 9.26 -13.24 5.45
C SER A 141 9.07 -12.92 6.95
N GLY A 142 10.14 -12.99 7.75
CA GLY A 142 10.09 -12.66 9.18
C GLY A 142 9.62 -11.23 9.48
N GLN A 143 10.06 -10.25 8.68
CA GLN A 143 9.63 -8.85 8.82
C GLN A 143 8.16 -8.64 8.45
N ILE A 144 7.67 -9.28 7.38
CA ILE A 144 6.28 -9.15 6.94
C ILE A 144 5.34 -9.80 7.95
N VAL A 145 5.68 -10.98 8.47
CA VAL A 145 4.87 -11.65 9.50
C VAL A 145 4.80 -10.77 10.77
N ASP A 146 5.93 -10.25 11.25
CA ASP A 146 5.92 -9.36 12.42
C ASP A 146 5.13 -8.06 12.15
N ALA A 147 5.34 -7.43 10.99
CA ALA A 147 4.66 -6.20 10.64
C ALA A 147 3.15 -6.38 10.37
N THR A 148 2.71 -7.53 9.85
CA THR A 148 1.28 -7.83 9.66
C THR A 148 0.58 -8.10 10.98
N ILE A 149 1.24 -8.81 11.90
CA ILE A 149 0.80 -9.01 13.28
C ILE A 149 0.75 -7.67 14.04
N VAL A 150 1.71 -6.76 13.82
CA VAL A 150 1.73 -5.43 14.47
C VAL A 150 0.77 -4.43 13.81
N ALA A 151 0.59 -4.48 12.49
CA ALA A 151 -0.40 -3.68 11.75
C ALA A 151 -1.85 -4.11 12.07
N ALA A 152 -2.02 -5.31 12.63
CA ALA A 152 -3.24 -5.81 13.22
C ALA A 152 -3.02 -6.22 14.68
N PRO A 153 -2.84 -5.33 15.71
CA PRO A 153 -3.47 -4.02 15.89
C PRO A 153 -2.68 -2.93 16.70
N ARG A 154 -3.08 -1.66 16.55
CA ARG A 154 -3.44 -0.81 17.70
C ARG A 154 -4.58 0.10 17.28
N GLN A 155 -5.76 -0.24 17.77
CA GLN A 155 -6.90 0.66 17.87
C GLN A 155 -6.41 1.95 18.53
N ARG A 156 -6.03 2.96 17.73
CA ARG A 156 -5.96 4.32 18.24
C ARG A 156 -7.40 4.75 18.42
N ASN A 157 -7.89 4.57 19.64
CA ASN A 157 -8.80 5.49 20.29
C ASN A 157 -8.57 6.91 19.71
N THR A 158 -9.57 7.69 19.29
CA THR A 158 -10.97 7.62 19.71
C THR A 158 -11.85 8.54 18.86
N ILE A 159 -13.09 8.13 18.60
CA ILE A 159 -14.20 9.06 18.28
C ILE A 159 -14.34 10.15 19.39
N ALA A 160 -13.85 9.87 20.61
CA ALA A 160 -13.77 10.80 21.74
C ALA A 160 -12.84 12.03 21.54
N GLU A 161 -11.87 12.03 20.61
CA GLU A 161 -11.11 13.27 20.32
C GLU A 161 -11.87 14.25 19.42
N LYS A 162 -12.95 13.81 18.77
CA LYS A 162 -13.80 14.71 17.96
C LYS A 162 -14.78 15.54 18.81
N MET A 163 -14.95 15.25 20.11
CA MET A 163 -15.83 16.00 21.00
C MET A 163 -15.14 17.15 21.75
N THR A 164 -13.83 17.09 21.99
CA THR A 164 -13.10 18.13 22.73
C THR A 164 -12.79 19.39 21.92
N ILE A 165 -12.89 19.33 20.59
CA ILE A 165 -12.73 20.51 19.71
C ILE A 165 -14.04 21.30 19.58
N LYS A 166 -15.19 20.72 19.94
CA LYS A 166 -16.50 21.39 19.86
C LYS A 166 -16.92 22.16 21.11
N GLU A 167 -16.30 21.90 22.27
CA GLU A 167 -16.57 22.65 23.51
C GLU A 167 -15.61 23.83 23.74
N SER A 168 -14.47 23.88 23.05
CA SER A 168 -13.48 24.96 23.21
C SER A 168 -13.71 26.18 22.30
N GLN A 169 -14.71 26.14 21.40
CA GLN A 169 -15.03 27.26 20.48
C GLN A 169 -16.32 28.03 20.82
N THR A 170 -17.08 27.64 21.85
CA THR A 170 -18.33 28.34 22.25
C THR A 170 -18.16 29.23 23.49
N GLY A 171 -16.96 29.33 24.06
CA GLY A 171 -16.66 30.07 25.30
C GLY A 171 -16.06 31.47 25.13
N ARG A 172 -16.18 32.11 23.97
CA ARG A 172 -15.57 33.44 23.72
C ARG A 172 -16.48 34.41 22.97
N LEU A 173 -17.71 34.55 23.46
CA LEU A 173 -18.54 35.74 23.27
C LEU A 173 -19.23 36.02 24.61
N GLY A 174 -18.57 36.84 25.41
CA GLY A 174 -19.02 37.43 26.67
C GLY A 174 -18.18 38.66 26.95
#